data_AF-A0A1Y4AAV3-F1
#
_entry.id   AF-A0A1Y4AAV3-F1
#
_cell.length_a   1.000
_cell.length_b   1.000
_cell.length_c   1.000
_cell.angle_alpha   90.00
_cell.angle_beta   90.00
_cell.angle_gamma   90.00
#
_symmetry.space_group_name_H-M   'P 1'
#
loop_
_entity.id
_entity.type
_entity.pdbx_description
1 polymer ?
#
loop_
_entity_poly.entity_id
_entity_poly.type
_entity_poly.pdbx_seq_one_letter_code
_entity_poly.pdbx_strand_id
1 'polypeptide(L)'
;MDINTWVNGGKMTADEYGAHANISKSDMKKFLRQIDVMNDFLEFVNAPGAYHIAQDLKIQGIVESLATKLQKCKDDDDRQDMENIVFANILMGNLGDRVRAIRDMCDYIDASQHGDGEYVDEQLDIVEQVLEKLEDMPQDTAVSTEFIRDHVAADDDLKNEQKASNEKARTKAGNSKIKNGQVRSVHDSLSSLEGVDMALLSKLSPEQLDDMNAGLDRVLELAAKLKVKIENLQREL
;
A
#
# COMPACT_ATOMS: atom_id res chain seq x y z
N MET A 1 -7.05 8.96 -27.65
CA MET A 1 -8.05 9.99 -27.29
C MET A 1 -7.88 10.22 -25.80
N ASP A 2 -7.50 11.44 -25.41
CA ASP A 2 -6.96 11.74 -24.07
C ASP A 2 -8.04 12.31 -23.14
N ILE A 3 -8.42 11.56 -22.10
CA ILE A 3 -9.42 11.99 -21.10
C ILE A 3 -9.01 13.32 -20.45
N ASN A 4 -7.71 13.54 -20.20
CA ASN A 4 -7.23 14.75 -19.56
C ASN A 4 -7.50 15.98 -20.44
N THR A 5 -7.11 15.95 -21.71
CA THR A 5 -7.35 17.05 -22.66
C THR A 5 -8.83 17.40 -22.85
N TRP A 6 -9.72 16.39 -22.88
CA TRP A 6 -11.14 16.62 -23.20
C TRP A 6 -11.99 16.94 -21.97
N VAL A 7 -11.76 16.24 -20.86
CA VAL A 7 -12.58 16.38 -19.65
C VAL A 7 -11.98 17.40 -18.70
N ASN A 8 -10.74 17.21 -18.27
CA ASN A 8 -10.08 18.17 -17.37
C ASN A 8 -9.81 19.51 -18.08
N GLY A 9 -9.58 19.48 -19.39
CA GLY A 9 -9.52 20.68 -20.25
C GLY A 9 -10.88 21.38 -20.49
N GLY A 10 -11.98 20.89 -19.91
CA GLY A 10 -13.30 21.54 -19.93
C GLY A 10 -14.03 21.51 -21.27
N LYS A 11 -13.57 20.69 -22.23
CA LYS A 11 -14.18 20.60 -23.58
C LYS A 11 -15.41 19.70 -23.61
N MET A 12 -15.51 18.77 -22.67
CA MET A 12 -16.63 17.84 -22.48
C MET A 12 -16.77 17.52 -21.00
N THR A 13 -17.99 17.18 -20.58
CA THR A 13 -18.20 16.56 -19.27
C THR A 13 -17.73 15.10 -19.27
N ALA A 14 -17.48 14.54 -18.08
CA ALA A 14 -17.08 13.15 -17.93
C ALA A 14 -18.15 12.17 -18.46
N ASP A 15 -19.43 12.51 -18.29
CA ASP A 15 -20.56 11.71 -18.79
C ASP A 15 -20.65 11.75 -20.33
N GLU A 16 -20.47 12.92 -20.95
CA GLU A 16 -20.46 13.06 -22.41
C GLU A 16 -19.28 12.30 -23.04
N TYR A 17 -18.08 12.44 -22.46
CA TYR A 17 -16.90 11.74 -22.95
C TYR A 17 -17.06 10.22 -22.79
N GLY A 18 -17.55 9.77 -21.63
CA GLY A 18 -17.79 8.36 -21.35
C GLY A 18 -18.77 7.73 -22.32
N ALA A 19 -19.88 8.41 -22.63
CA ALA A 19 -20.86 7.95 -23.61
C ALA A 19 -20.25 7.86 -25.03
N HIS A 20 -19.48 8.87 -25.44
CA HIS A 20 -18.84 8.88 -26.76
C HIS A 20 -17.75 7.81 -26.92
N ALA A 21 -16.96 7.59 -25.87
CA ALA A 21 -15.86 6.62 -25.86
C ALA A 21 -16.29 5.20 -25.43
N ASN A 22 -17.58 4.98 -25.16
CA ASN A 22 -18.13 3.72 -24.62
C ASN A 22 -17.43 3.25 -23.33
N ILE A 23 -17.16 4.19 -22.42
CA ILE A 23 -16.56 3.96 -21.10
C ILE A 23 -17.66 4.01 -20.04
N SER A 24 -17.68 3.02 -19.13
CA SER A 24 -18.66 3.00 -18.04
C SER A 24 -18.43 4.16 -17.06
N LYS A 25 -19.48 4.61 -16.35
CA LYS A 25 -19.33 5.66 -15.31
C LYS A 25 -18.33 5.26 -14.22
N SER A 26 -18.25 3.98 -13.87
CA SER A 26 -17.28 3.47 -12.88
C SER A 26 -15.85 3.55 -13.39
N ASP A 27 -15.61 3.14 -14.64
CA ASP A 27 -14.28 3.18 -15.24
C ASP A 27 -13.83 4.62 -15.47
N MET A 28 -14.75 5.50 -15.87
CA MET A 28 -14.47 6.92 -16.03
C MET A 28 -13.98 7.56 -14.73
N LYS A 29 -14.67 7.30 -13.61
CA LYS A 29 -14.23 7.75 -12.28
C LYS A 29 -12.86 7.19 -11.90
N LYS A 30 -12.57 5.94 -12.28
CA LYS A 30 -11.26 5.31 -12.03
C LYS A 30 -10.16 6.00 -12.84
N PHE A 31 -10.40 6.27 -14.13
CA PHE A 31 -9.42 6.94 -14.99
C PHE A 31 -9.16 8.37 -14.55
N LEU A 32 -10.18 9.13 -14.15
CA LEU A 32 -10.00 10.49 -13.62
C LEU A 32 -9.07 10.50 -12.40
N ARG A 33 -9.29 9.61 -11.42
CA ARG A 33 -8.39 9.50 -10.26
C ARG A 33 -6.95 9.15 -10.62
N GLN A 34 -6.76 8.32 -11.65
CA GLN A 34 -5.42 7.97 -12.13
C GLN A 34 -4.75 9.15 -12.83
N ILE A 35 -5.53 9.96 -13.55
CA ILE A 35 -5.05 11.20 -14.17
C ILE A 35 -4.66 12.21 -13.10
N ASP A 36 -5.45 12.35 -12.03
CA ASP A 36 -5.12 13.25 -10.91
C ASP A 36 -3.77 12.86 -10.32
N VAL A 37 -3.58 11.60 -9.89
CA VAL A 37 -2.30 11.10 -9.35
C VAL A 37 -1.14 11.25 -10.34
N MET A 38 -1.38 11.10 -11.65
CA MET A 38 -0.36 11.31 -12.67
C MET A 38 0.05 12.79 -12.76
N ASN A 39 -0.92 13.69 -12.67
CA ASN A 39 -0.66 15.13 -12.69
C ASN A 39 0.06 15.55 -11.41
N ASP A 40 -0.38 15.06 -10.25
CA ASP A 40 0.25 15.32 -8.96
C ASP A 40 1.72 14.86 -8.96
N PHE A 41 2.03 13.69 -9.55
CA PHE A 41 3.40 13.25 -9.75
C PHE A 41 4.21 14.20 -10.64
N LEU A 42 3.62 14.66 -11.75
CA LEU A 42 4.30 15.58 -12.68
C LEU A 42 4.51 16.96 -12.06
N GLU A 43 3.60 17.43 -11.21
CA GLU A 43 3.77 18.64 -10.41
C GLU A 43 4.86 18.45 -9.35
N PHE A 44 4.87 17.32 -8.65
CA PHE A 44 5.89 16.97 -7.65
C PHE A 44 7.32 17.01 -8.22
N VAL A 45 7.52 16.51 -9.46
CA VAL A 45 8.83 16.56 -10.13
C VAL A 45 9.11 17.87 -10.86
N ASN A 46 8.25 18.89 -10.68
CA ASN A 46 8.32 20.18 -11.38
C ASN A 46 8.35 20.05 -12.91
N ALA A 47 7.57 19.11 -13.46
CA ALA A 47 7.44 18.84 -14.89
C ALA A 47 5.97 18.72 -15.34
N PRO A 48 5.10 19.70 -15.05
CA PRO A 48 3.68 19.62 -15.37
C PRO A 48 3.46 19.37 -16.87
N GLY A 49 2.63 18.36 -17.18
CA GLY A 49 2.31 17.95 -18.56
C GLY A 49 3.40 17.15 -19.28
N ALA A 50 4.55 16.90 -18.65
CA ALA A 50 5.65 16.11 -19.22
C ALA A 50 5.41 14.59 -19.10
N TYR A 51 4.29 14.09 -19.63
CA TYR A 51 3.90 12.66 -19.51
C TYR A 51 4.91 11.66 -20.07
N HIS A 52 5.84 12.10 -20.93
CA HIS A 52 6.95 11.27 -21.39
C HIS A 52 7.88 10.83 -20.24
N ILE A 53 8.06 11.66 -19.21
CA ILE A 53 8.84 11.32 -18.00
C ILE A 53 8.18 10.16 -17.27
N ALA A 54 6.86 10.25 -17.04
CA ALA A 54 6.09 9.17 -16.43
C ALA A 54 6.13 7.87 -17.24
N GLN A 55 6.12 7.98 -18.56
CA GLN A 55 6.24 6.84 -19.47
C GLN A 55 7.63 6.19 -19.37
N ASP A 56 8.70 6.98 -19.36
CA ASP A 56 10.08 6.51 -19.23
C ASP A 56 10.33 5.82 -17.89
N LEU A 57 9.77 6.38 -16.81
CA LEU A 57 9.81 5.81 -15.46
C LEU A 57 8.86 4.61 -15.28
N LYS A 58 7.99 4.34 -16.26
CA LYS A 58 7.03 3.23 -16.31
C LYS A 58 6.10 3.17 -15.10
N ILE A 59 5.56 4.32 -14.69
CA ILE A 59 4.83 4.45 -13.42
C ILE A 59 3.35 4.06 -13.51
N GLN A 60 2.84 3.67 -14.67
CA GLN A 60 1.40 3.39 -14.86
C GLN A 60 0.83 2.43 -13.82
N GLY A 61 1.45 1.26 -13.61
CA GLY A 61 0.97 0.30 -12.59
C GLY A 61 1.05 0.83 -11.16
N ILE A 62 1.96 1.77 -10.89
CA ILE A 62 2.10 2.45 -9.60
C ILE A 62 0.97 3.44 -9.41
N VAL A 63 0.70 4.29 -10.40
CA VAL A 63 -0.42 5.24 -10.42
C VAL A 63 -1.76 4.52 -10.19
N GLU A 64 -1.98 3.39 -10.86
CA GLU A 64 -3.20 2.59 -10.68
C GLU A 64 -3.36 2.08 -9.23
N SER A 65 -2.25 1.64 -8.63
CA SER A 65 -2.23 1.11 -7.27
C SER A 65 -2.43 2.24 -6.25
N LEU A 66 -1.70 3.34 -6.40
CA LEU A 66 -1.74 4.50 -5.52
C LEU A 66 -3.12 5.17 -5.57
N ALA A 67 -3.69 5.40 -6.76
CA ALA A 67 -5.03 5.98 -6.91
C ALA A 67 -6.13 5.17 -6.20
N THR A 68 -5.92 3.88 -5.98
CA THR A 68 -6.84 3.02 -5.20
C THR A 68 -6.59 3.15 -3.70
N LYS A 69 -5.34 3.33 -3.27
CA LYS A 69 -4.95 3.48 -1.87
C LYS A 69 -5.37 4.82 -1.30
N LEU A 70 -5.18 5.90 -2.05
CA LEU A 70 -5.56 7.27 -1.64
C LEU A 70 -7.05 7.44 -1.36
N GLN A 71 -7.92 6.57 -1.91
CA GLN A 71 -9.34 6.58 -1.57
C GLN A 71 -9.63 6.16 -0.12
N LYS A 72 -8.64 5.62 0.58
CA LYS A 72 -8.75 5.13 1.96
C LYS A 72 -8.14 6.09 2.98
N CYS A 73 -7.41 7.11 2.54
CA CYS A 73 -6.90 8.17 3.40
C CYS A 73 -8.07 8.89 4.06
N LYS A 74 -7.88 9.30 5.32
CA LYS A 74 -8.96 9.88 6.14
C LYS A 74 -9.18 11.36 5.86
N ASP A 75 -8.09 12.06 5.60
CA ASP A 75 -8.04 13.48 5.32
C ASP A 75 -7.00 13.78 4.23
N ASP A 76 -6.94 15.06 3.86
CA ASP A 76 -6.10 15.53 2.76
C ASP A 76 -4.61 15.53 3.15
N ASP A 77 -4.27 15.71 4.43
CA ASP A 77 -2.88 15.66 4.91
C ASP A 77 -2.33 14.23 4.78
N ASP A 78 -3.08 13.24 5.27
CA ASP A 78 -2.73 11.81 5.13
C ASP A 78 -2.55 11.42 3.65
N ARG A 79 -3.36 12.01 2.78
CA ARG A 79 -3.31 11.78 1.35
C ARG A 79 -2.05 12.37 0.73
N GLN A 80 -1.74 13.63 1.05
CA GLN A 80 -0.60 14.36 0.51
C GLN A 80 0.73 13.72 0.95
N ASP A 81 0.84 13.32 2.21
CA ASP A 81 2.02 12.59 2.70
C ASP A 81 2.23 11.29 1.94
N MET A 82 1.16 10.52 1.72
CA MET A 82 1.25 9.26 0.97
C MET A 82 1.70 9.48 -0.49
N GLU A 83 1.17 10.51 -1.16
CA GLU A 83 1.57 10.89 -2.52
C GLU A 83 3.06 11.25 -2.55
N ASN A 84 3.48 12.20 -1.72
CA ASN A 84 4.86 12.69 -1.66
C ASN A 84 5.87 11.57 -1.38
N ILE A 85 5.59 10.74 -0.37
CA ILE A 85 6.44 9.60 -0.01
C ILE A 85 6.56 8.65 -1.20
N VAL A 86 5.43 8.25 -1.81
CA VAL A 86 5.46 7.33 -2.95
C VAL A 86 6.21 7.93 -4.15
N PHE A 87 6.00 9.22 -4.45
CA PHE A 87 6.67 9.89 -5.56
C PHE A 87 8.18 9.98 -5.36
N ALA A 88 8.66 10.40 -4.19
CA ALA A 88 10.08 10.38 -3.86
C ALA A 88 10.70 8.98 -4.03
N ASN A 89 9.97 7.96 -3.58
CA ASN A 89 10.37 6.55 -3.70
C ASN A 89 10.43 6.04 -5.15
N ILE A 90 9.57 6.56 -6.04
CA ILE A 90 9.65 6.27 -7.48
C ILE A 90 10.94 6.82 -8.08
N LEU A 91 11.31 8.07 -7.74
CA LEU A 91 12.45 8.76 -8.34
C LEU A 91 13.79 8.11 -8.01
N MET A 92 13.94 7.55 -6.80
CA MET A 92 15.16 6.83 -6.41
C MET A 92 15.40 5.54 -7.21
N GLY A 93 14.37 5.03 -7.91
CA GLY A 93 14.51 3.99 -8.94
C GLY A 93 14.99 2.61 -8.47
N ASN A 94 15.20 2.41 -7.17
CA ASN A 94 15.82 1.22 -6.57
C ASN A 94 14.80 0.14 -6.13
N LEU A 95 13.52 0.36 -6.41
CA LEU A 95 12.45 -0.60 -6.16
C LEU A 95 12.49 -1.70 -7.24
N GLY A 96 12.64 -2.96 -6.84
CA GLY A 96 12.70 -4.12 -7.74
C GLY A 96 11.35 -4.40 -8.41
N ASP A 97 10.49 -5.23 -7.79
CA ASP A 97 9.07 -5.34 -8.17
C ASP A 97 8.35 -4.06 -7.71
N ARG A 98 8.46 -3.00 -8.52
CA ARG A 98 8.06 -1.62 -8.18
C ARG A 98 6.62 -1.54 -7.69
N VAL A 99 5.69 -2.23 -8.34
CA VAL A 99 4.26 -2.19 -7.99
C VAL A 99 4.02 -2.85 -6.64
N ARG A 100 4.63 -4.02 -6.39
CA ARG A 100 4.51 -4.70 -5.09
C ARG A 100 5.13 -3.88 -3.97
N ALA A 101 6.31 -3.32 -4.20
CA ALA A 101 7.02 -2.53 -3.21
C ALA A 101 6.24 -1.27 -2.82
N ILE A 102 5.67 -0.54 -3.80
CA ILE A 102 4.83 0.62 -3.50
C ILE A 102 3.55 0.21 -2.76
N ARG A 103 2.93 -0.92 -3.11
CA ARG A 103 1.74 -1.37 -2.39
C ARG A 103 2.02 -1.69 -0.93
N ASP A 104 3.13 -2.40 -0.66
CA ASP A 104 3.55 -2.72 0.69
C ASP A 104 3.93 -1.43 1.46
N MET A 105 4.57 -0.47 0.79
CA MET A 105 4.86 0.86 1.33
C MET A 105 3.60 1.65 1.69
N CYS A 106 2.58 1.67 0.83
CA CYS A 106 1.29 2.30 1.16
C CYS A 106 0.66 1.67 2.42
N ASP A 107 0.84 0.35 2.63
CA ASP A 107 0.39 -0.31 3.87
C ASP A 107 1.22 0.11 5.09
N TYR A 108 2.50 0.41 4.91
CA TYR A 108 3.38 0.90 5.98
C TYR A 108 3.07 2.35 6.36
N ILE A 109 2.82 3.20 5.36
CA ILE A 109 2.38 4.60 5.54
C ILE A 109 1.07 4.61 6.33
N ASP A 110 0.05 3.89 5.86
CA ASP A 110 -1.25 3.80 6.53
C ASP A 110 -1.11 3.30 7.98
N ALA A 111 -0.29 2.27 8.22
CA ALA A 111 -0.05 1.77 9.57
C ALA A 111 0.68 2.78 10.47
N SER A 112 1.54 3.63 9.90
CA SER A 112 2.31 4.64 10.62
C SER A 112 1.49 5.88 10.95
N GLN A 113 0.68 6.37 9.99
CA GLN A 113 -0.30 7.47 10.19
C GLN A 113 -1.26 7.17 11.34
N HIS A 114 -1.65 5.89 11.45
CA HIS A 114 -2.54 5.39 12.51
C HIS A 114 -1.81 4.85 13.75
N GLY A 115 -0.50 4.95 13.77
CA GLY A 115 0.38 4.32 14.74
C GLY A 115 1.22 5.35 15.49
N ASP A 116 2.53 5.16 15.43
CA ASP A 116 3.51 5.99 16.12
C ASP A 116 4.16 7.06 15.23
N GLY A 117 3.71 7.24 13.99
CA GLY A 117 4.21 8.27 13.08
C GLY A 117 5.60 8.03 12.50
N GLU A 118 6.45 7.27 13.19
CA GLU A 118 7.88 7.11 12.94
C GLU A 118 8.27 6.84 11.47
N TYR A 119 7.55 5.98 10.76
CA TYR A 119 7.89 5.67 9.36
C TYR A 119 7.49 6.80 8.40
N VAL A 120 6.40 7.52 8.69
CA VAL A 120 5.99 8.70 7.90
C VAL A 120 7.01 9.80 8.09
N ASP A 121 7.40 10.10 9.33
CA ASP A 121 8.39 11.13 9.65
C ASP A 121 9.73 10.86 8.92
N GLU A 122 10.27 9.64 9.04
CA GLU A 122 11.50 9.24 8.35
C GLU A 122 11.38 9.36 6.81
N GLN A 123 10.22 9.02 6.25
CA GLN A 123 10.01 9.12 4.81
C GLN A 123 9.81 10.57 4.34
N LEU A 124 9.23 11.44 5.16
CA LEU A 124 9.08 12.86 4.84
C LEU A 124 10.44 13.58 4.87
N ASP A 125 11.35 13.22 5.77
CA ASP A 125 12.74 13.71 5.74
C ASP A 125 13.45 13.31 4.42
N ILE A 126 13.18 12.09 3.92
CA ILE A 126 13.68 11.63 2.62
C ILE A 126 13.03 12.41 1.46
N VAL A 127 11.73 12.72 1.55
CA VAL A 127 11.03 13.54 0.57
C VAL A 127 11.68 14.91 0.46
N GLU A 128 11.97 15.57 1.59
CA GLU A 128 12.64 16.88 1.62
C GLU A 128 13.97 16.83 0.87
N GLN A 129 14.83 15.84 1.16
CA GLN A 129 16.10 15.65 0.46
C GLN A 129 15.93 15.39 -1.05
N VAL A 130 14.87 14.69 -1.46
CA VAL A 130 14.57 14.49 -2.89
C VAL A 130 14.15 15.81 -3.54
N LEU A 131 13.32 16.61 -2.88
CA LEU A 131 12.87 17.90 -3.38
C LEU A 131 14.04 18.89 -3.49
N GLU A 132 14.92 18.96 -2.49
CA GLU A 132 16.15 19.77 -2.54
C GLU A 132 16.99 19.44 -3.79
N LYS A 133 17.15 18.15 -4.11
CA LYS A 133 17.86 17.71 -5.32
C LYS A 133 17.17 18.10 -6.62
N LEU A 134 15.84 18.16 -6.63
CA LEU A 134 15.07 18.65 -7.78
C LEU A 134 15.22 20.17 -7.93
N GLU A 135 15.32 20.90 -6.82
CA GLU A 135 15.50 22.35 -6.77
C GLU A 135 16.93 22.80 -7.14
N ASP A 136 17.94 21.97 -6.90
CA ASP A 136 19.35 22.20 -7.29
C ASP A 136 19.58 22.30 -8.82
N MET A 137 18.52 22.12 -9.61
CA MET A 137 18.57 22.28 -11.06
C MET A 137 18.88 23.74 -11.47
N PRO A 138 19.70 23.96 -12.52
CA PRO A 138 19.90 25.30 -13.04
C PRO A 138 18.57 25.96 -13.43
N GLN A 139 18.40 27.23 -13.05
CA GLN A 139 17.22 28.01 -13.42
C GLN A 139 16.95 27.92 -14.93
N ASP A 140 15.67 27.84 -15.29
CA ASP A 140 15.16 27.69 -16.66
C ASP A 140 15.46 26.35 -17.37
N THR A 141 15.92 25.34 -16.63
CA THR A 141 16.06 23.98 -17.16
C THR A 141 14.79 23.17 -16.85
N ALA A 142 14.25 22.49 -17.85
CA ALA A 142 13.14 21.56 -17.65
C ALA A 142 13.66 20.25 -17.07
N VAL A 143 12.92 19.67 -16.11
CA VAL A 143 13.24 18.36 -15.56
C VAL A 143 13.16 17.29 -16.65
N SER A 144 14.17 16.43 -16.71
CA SER A 144 14.23 15.29 -17.63
C SER A 144 14.45 13.97 -16.88
N THR A 145 14.17 12.86 -17.56
CA THR A 145 14.45 11.52 -17.04
C THR A 145 15.94 11.33 -16.74
N GLU A 146 16.84 11.89 -17.56
CA GLU A 146 18.30 11.87 -17.33
C GLU A 146 18.68 12.65 -16.07
N PHE A 147 18.11 13.84 -15.86
CA PHE A 147 18.36 14.60 -14.65
C PHE A 147 17.97 13.80 -13.41
N ILE A 148 16.75 13.26 -13.37
CA ILE A 148 16.26 12.43 -12.26
C ILE A 148 17.22 11.26 -12.03
N ARG A 149 17.64 10.57 -13.09
CA ARG A 149 18.57 9.44 -12.99
C ARG A 149 19.93 9.84 -12.41
N ASP A 150 20.49 10.95 -12.87
CA ASP A 150 21.88 11.34 -12.62
C ASP A 150 22.05 12.16 -11.34
N HIS A 151 20.98 12.78 -10.82
CA HIS A 151 21.03 13.69 -9.65
C HIS A 151 20.23 13.17 -8.44
N VAL A 152 19.10 12.50 -8.67
CA VAL A 152 18.28 11.91 -7.59
C VAL A 152 18.60 10.43 -7.45
N ALA A 153 18.41 9.67 -8.52
CA ALA A 153 18.60 8.22 -8.50
C ALA A 153 20.09 7.80 -8.52
N ALA A 154 21.04 8.73 -8.56
CA ALA A 154 22.47 8.41 -8.44
C ALA A 154 22.97 8.52 -6.99
N ASP A 155 22.19 9.13 -6.09
CA ASP A 155 22.58 9.31 -4.70
C ASP A 155 22.44 7.99 -3.92
N ASP A 156 23.58 7.37 -3.62
CA ASP A 156 23.62 6.11 -2.89
C ASP A 156 23.32 6.27 -1.40
N ASP A 157 23.62 7.42 -0.80
CA ASP A 157 23.36 7.67 0.61
C ASP A 157 21.86 7.79 0.87
N LEU A 158 21.17 8.60 0.06
CA LEU A 158 19.72 8.76 0.09
C LEU A 158 18.99 7.43 -0.16
N LYS A 159 19.49 6.63 -1.10
CA LYS A 159 18.98 5.27 -1.35
C LYS A 159 19.18 4.34 -0.16
N ASN A 160 20.31 4.44 0.54
CA ASN A 160 20.60 3.59 1.69
C ASN A 160 19.72 3.96 2.88
N GLU A 161 19.48 5.25 3.10
CA GLU A 161 18.54 5.76 4.10
C GLU A 161 17.12 5.25 3.84
N GLN A 162 16.64 5.43 2.60
CA GLN A 162 15.33 4.93 2.19
C GLN A 162 15.22 3.40 2.32
N LYS A 163 16.24 2.63 1.95
CA LYS A 163 16.25 1.17 2.16
C LYS A 163 16.18 0.81 3.65
N ALA A 164 16.93 1.50 4.51
CA ALA A 164 16.95 1.24 5.94
C ALA A 164 15.58 1.51 6.57
N SER A 165 14.96 2.64 6.24
CA SER A 165 13.61 2.99 6.71
C SER A 165 12.56 1.97 6.23
N ASN A 166 12.61 1.57 4.95
CA ASN A 166 11.72 0.55 4.39
C ASN A 166 11.93 -0.84 5.03
N GLU A 167 13.16 -1.24 5.33
CA GLU A 167 13.46 -2.52 5.99
C GLU A 167 13.00 -2.54 7.45
N LYS A 168 13.14 -1.43 8.16
CA LYS A 168 12.61 -1.23 9.51
C LYS A 168 11.09 -1.38 9.52
N ALA A 169 10.38 -0.67 8.63
CA ALA A 169 8.93 -0.77 8.49
C ALA A 169 8.48 -2.19 8.12
N ARG A 170 9.16 -2.84 7.16
CA ARG A 170 8.88 -4.23 6.79
C ARG A 170 9.05 -5.19 7.97
N THR A 171 10.10 -5.03 8.76
CA THR A 171 10.35 -5.87 9.95
C THR A 171 9.26 -5.67 11.00
N LYS A 172 8.88 -4.41 11.26
CA LYS A 172 7.78 -4.05 12.16
C LYS A 172 6.45 -4.66 11.69
N ALA A 173 6.12 -4.51 10.41
CA ALA A 173 4.93 -5.09 9.81
C ALA A 173 4.94 -6.63 9.87
N GLY A 174 6.10 -7.26 9.64
CA GLY A 174 6.29 -8.71 9.80
C GLY A 174 6.03 -9.17 11.23
N ASN A 175 6.59 -8.49 12.22
CA ASN A 175 6.39 -8.77 13.63
C ASN A 175 4.91 -8.62 14.03
N SER A 176 4.24 -7.56 13.57
CA SER A 176 2.81 -7.35 13.81
C SER A 176 1.96 -8.43 13.13
N LYS A 177 2.27 -8.83 11.90
CA LYS A 177 1.59 -9.95 11.21
C LYS A 177 1.74 -11.27 11.96
N ILE A 178 2.92 -11.57 12.48
CA ILE A 178 3.15 -12.78 13.29
C ILE A 178 2.32 -12.72 14.57
N LYS A 179 2.40 -11.62 15.34
CA LYS A 179 1.65 -11.45 16.60
C LYS A 179 0.14 -11.55 16.37
N ASN A 180 -0.39 -10.79 15.41
CA ASN A 180 -1.82 -10.79 15.09
C ASN A 180 -2.26 -12.13 14.47
N GLY A 181 -1.37 -12.82 13.75
CA GLY A 181 -1.62 -14.16 13.23
C GLY A 181 -1.85 -15.18 14.34
N GLN A 182 -1.17 -15.06 15.49
CA GLN A 182 -1.42 -15.94 16.65
C GLN A 182 -2.85 -15.76 17.18
N VAL A 183 -3.30 -14.52 17.32
CA VAL A 183 -4.67 -14.20 17.76
C VAL A 183 -5.69 -14.68 16.74
N ARG A 184 -5.48 -14.38 15.45
CA ARG A 184 -6.37 -14.80 14.35
C ARG A 184 -6.50 -16.32 14.27
N SER A 185 -5.42 -17.07 14.47
CA SER A 185 -5.45 -18.55 14.41
C SER A 185 -6.43 -19.15 15.43
N VAL A 186 -6.54 -18.54 16.62
CA VAL A 186 -7.52 -18.96 17.64
C VAL A 186 -8.96 -18.65 17.17
N HIS A 187 -9.19 -17.45 16.61
CA HIS A 187 -10.50 -17.05 16.08
C HIS A 187 -10.95 -17.91 14.89
N ASP A 188 -10.04 -18.23 13.96
CA ASP A 188 -10.33 -19.07 12.79
C ASP A 188 -10.66 -20.51 13.22
N SER A 189 -9.98 -21.00 14.26
CA SER A 189 -10.29 -22.31 14.87
C SER A 189 -11.69 -22.31 15.50
N LEU A 190 -12.05 -21.25 16.22
CA LEU A 190 -13.40 -21.10 16.79
C LEU A 190 -14.46 -21.06 15.68
N SER A 191 -14.27 -20.23 14.66
CA SER A 191 -15.20 -20.10 13.52
C SER A 191 -15.41 -21.45 12.81
N SER A 192 -14.35 -22.26 12.70
CA SER A 192 -14.42 -23.59 12.08
C SER A 192 -15.26 -24.57 12.92
N LEU A 193 -15.16 -24.51 14.26
CA LEU A 193 -15.97 -25.33 15.16
C LEU A 193 -17.43 -24.87 15.20
N GLU A 194 -17.67 -23.55 15.18
CA GLU A 194 -19.03 -22.98 15.09
C GLU A 194 -19.74 -23.36 13.79
N GLY A 195 -18.97 -23.59 12.72
CA GLY A 195 -19.49 -24.05 11.43
C GLY A 195 -19.96 -25.50 11.38
N VAL A 196 -19.80 -26.29 12.46
CA VAL A 196 -20.24 -27.68 12.51
C VAL A 196 -21.76 -27.76 12.64
N ASP A 197 -22.41 -28.34 11.63
CA ASP A 197 -23.86 -28.58 11.66
C ASP A 197 -24.19 -29.80 12.55
N MET A 198 -24.60 -29.49 13.78
CA MET A 198 -24.97 -30.48 14.79
C MET A 198 -26.10 -31.43 14.34
N ALA A 199 -26.98 -31.01 13.42
CA ALA A 199 -28.06 -31.86 12.93
C ALA A 199 -27.56 -32.98 12.00
N LEU A 200 -26.44 -32.75 11.32
CA LEU A 200 -25.83 -33.73 10.42
C LEU A 200 -24.99 -34.79 11.14
N LEU A 201 -24.65 -34.59 12.43
CA LEU A 201 -23.87 -35.55 13.20
C LEU A 201 -24.52 -36.94 13.28
N SER A 202 -25.87 -36.98 13.34
CA SER A 202 -26.64 -38.23 13.33
C SER A 202 -26.49 -39.07 12.06
N LYS A 203 -25.95 -38.49 10.98
CA LYS A 203 -25.75 -39.14 9.68
C LYS A 203 -24.31 -39.62 9.48
N LEU A 204 -23.42 -39.37 10.42
CA LEU A 204 -22.03 -39.81 10.36
C LEU A 204 -21.93 -41.29 10.79
N SER A 205 -20.96 -42.00 10.22
CA SER A 205 -20.64 -43.36 10.65
C SER A 205 -19.96 -43.36 12.03
N PRO A 206 -19.96 -44.49 12.76
CA PRO A 206 -19.26 -44.60 14.04
C PRO A 206 -17.78 -44.20 13.96
N GLU A 207 -17.08 -44.62 12.90
CA GLU A 207 -15.66 -44.28 12.68
C GLU A 207 -15.47 -42.76 12.51
N GLN A 208 -16.34 -42.09 11.76
CA GLN A 208 -16.30 -40.63 11.60
C GLN A 208 -16.59 -39.87 12.90
N LEU A 209 -17.48 -40.41 13.75
CA LEU A 209 -17.78 -39.84 15.06
C LEU A 209 -16.61 -40.00 16.02
N ASP A 210 -15.94 -41.15 16.01
CA ASP A 210 -14.74 -41.41 16.81
C ASP A 210 -13.58 -40.49 16.38
N ASP A 211 -13.34 -40.35 15.08
CA ASP A 211 -12.34 -39.43 14.53
C ASP A 211 -12.64 -37.97 14.92
N MET A 212 -13.91 -37.56 14.85
CA MET A 212 -14.32 -36.21 15.23
C MET A 212 -14.12 -35.96 16.73
N ASN A 213 -14.46 -36.93 17.59
CA ASN A 213 -14.21 -36.84 19.03
C ASN A 213 -12.71 -36.74 19.35
N ALA A 214 -11.88 -37.58 18.73
CA ALA A 214 -10.43 -37.52 18.91
C ALA A 214 -9.85 -36.16 18.48
N GLY A 215 -10.37 -35.59 17.38
CA GLY A 215 -10.04 -34.24 16.94
C GLY A 215 -10.41 -33.17 17.96
N LEU A 216 -11.63 -33.22 18.51
CA LEU A 216 -12.11 -32.29 19.54
C LEU A 216 -11.28 -32.38 20.83
N ASP A 217 -10.95 -33.59 21.29
CA ASP A 217 -10.08 -33.80 22.46
C ASP A 217 -8.72 -33.13 22.27
N ARG A 218 -8.15 -33.24 21.06
CA ARG A 218 -6.88 -32.60 20.72
C ARG A 218 -6.98 -31.08 20.73
N VAL A 219 -8.08 -30.52 20.23
CA VAL A 219 -8.34 -29.08 20.26
C VAL A 219 -8.46 -28.60 21.71
N LEU A 220 -9.23 -29.30 22.55
CA LEU A 220 -9.38 -28.97 23.97
C LEU A 220 -8.03 -29.00 24.71
N GLU A 221 -7.20 -30.01 24.46
CA GLU A 221 -5.86 -30.12 25.04
C GLU A 221 -4.97 -28.92 24.66
N LEU A 222 -4.96 -28.55 23.38
CA LEU A 222 -4.18 -27.41 22.89
C LEU A 222 -4.70 -26.07 23.43
N ALA A 223 -6.02 -25.88 23.46
CA ALA A 223 -6.64 -24.69 24.01
C ALA A 223 -6.32 -24.51 25.50
N ALA A 224 -6.35 -25.59 26.28
CA ALA A 224 -5.99 -25.56 27.69
C ALA A 224 -4.52 -25.16 27.90
N LYS A 225 -3.59 -25.74 27.12
CA LYS A 225 -2.16 -25.36 27.17
C LYS A 225 -1.93 -23.89 26.83
N LEU A 226 -2.59 -23.39 25.78
CA LEU A 226 -2.51 -21.99 25.39
C LEU A 226 -3.03 -21.05 26.49
N LYS A 227 -4.18 -21.39 27.09
CA LYS A 227 -4.78 -20.60 28.18
C LYS A 227 -3.83 -20.48 29.37
N VAL A 228 -3.24 -21.58 29.83
CA VAL A 228 -2.24 -21.57 30.91
C VAL A 228 -1.05 -20.67 30.56
N LYS A 229 -0.54 -20.76 29.33
CA LYS A 229 0.59 -19.92 28.90
C LYS A 229 0.23 -18.43 28.88
N ILE A 230 -0.97 -18.08 28.41
CA ILE A 230 -1.47 -16.69 28.41
C ILE A 230 -1.63 -16.17 29.84
N GLU A 231 -2.25 -16.96 30.73
CA GLU A 231 -2.45 -16.57 32.14
C GLU A 231 -1.12 -16.32 32.87
N ASN A 232 -0.10 -17.12 32.59
CA ASN A 232 1.23 -16.91 33.17
C ASN A 232 1.86 -15.60 32.67
N LEU A 233 1.79 -15.33 31.37
CA LEU A 233 2.32 -14.08 30.79
C LEU A 233 1.57 -12.84 31.33
N GLN A 234 0.26 -12.94 31.55
CA GLN A 234 -0.55 -11.86 32.11
C GLN A 234 -0.22 -11.56 33.58
N ARG A 235 0.36 -12.49 34.32
CA ARG A 235 0.81 -12.27 35.71
C ARG A 235 2.19 -11.62 35.80
N GLU A 236 2.96 -11.69 34.72
CA GLU A 236 4.33 -11.14 34.62
C GLU A 236 4.34 -9.70 34.06
N LEU A 237 3.21 -9.22 33.54
CA LEU A 237 2.97 -7.84 33.07
C LEU A 237 2.40 -6.95 34.17
#